data_AF-A0A7R9ZL26-F1
#
_entry.id   AF-A0A7R9ZL26-F1
#
_cell.length_a   1.000
_cell.length_b   1.000
_cell.length_c   1.000
_cell.angle_alpha   90.00
_cell.angle_beta   90.00
_cell.angle_gamma   90.00
#
_symmetry.space_group_name_H-M   'P 1'
#
loop_
_entity.id
_entity.type
_entity.pdbx_description
1 polymer ?
#
loop_
_entity_poly.entity_id
_entity_poly.type
_entity_poly.pdbx_seq_one_letter_code
_entity_poly.pdbx_strand_id
1 'polypeptide(L)'
;MLHRGRALRNKLQKKKRATEREKRYESRMAGEAAAAAAAADDNRTPMEVILGPKLLTKAGKPEQDTAKLFKDKEILCLYFSASWCPPCKAFSPILGDFYNAIAKQGKLEIVFVSSDRTIPEFEGYYKKMPYLAIPSTPGSAQIKNSLAQQLNIQGIPMLIVLDAKTGDFITATAREDVTKVGRDKEKGLALIAKWKEMEAVPLAEANLGGGGPSGLSAILNFFLKNPMSIFGLLYLFKTGSRDYRETILP
;
A
#
# COMPACT_ATOMS: atom_id res chain seq x y z
N MET A 1 -2.94 59.72 18.43
CA MET A 1 -2.81 59.02 17.11
C MET A 1 -2.45 57.53 17.21
N LEU A 2 -1.76 57.05 18.25
CA LEU A 2 -1.28 55.66 18.36
C LEU A 2 -2.37 54.56 18.49
N HIS A 3 -3.53 54.84 19.08
CA HIS A 3 -4.59 53.84 19.27
C HIS A 3 -5.34 53.45 17.98
N ARG A 4 -5.50 54.38 17.02
CA ARG A 4 -6.19 54.10 15.75
C ARG A 4 -5.40 53.15 14.84
N GLY A 5 -4.06 53.19 14.88
CA GLY A 5 -3.19 52.29 14.11
C GLY A 5 -3.16 50.83 14.61
N ARG A 6 -3.43 50.58 15.89
CA ARG A 6 -3.52 49.21 16.45
C ARG A 6 -4.84 48.53 16.06
N ALA A 7 -5.94 49.27 16.10
CA ALA A 7 -7.25 48.78 15.68
C ALA A 7 -7.30 48.41 14.19
N LEU A 8 -6.70 49.24 13.32
CA LEU A 8 -6.62 48.96 11.88
C LEU A 8 -5.78 47.72 11.57
N ARG A 9 -4.62 47.56 12.23
CA ARG A 9 -3.77 46.36 12.10
C ARG A 9 -4.49 45.08 12.53
N ASN A 10 -5.23 45.13 13.64
CA ASN A 10 -6.01 43.98 14.11
C ASN A 10 -7.15 43.61 13.13
N LYS A 11 -7.84 44.60 12.55
CA LYS A 11 -8.85 44.37 11.51
C LYS A 11 -8.25 43.74 10.26
N LEU A 12 -7.08 44.21 9.81
CA LEU A 12 -6.36 43.64 8.66
C LEU A 12 -5.88 42.21 8.90
N GLN A 13 -5.33 41.91 10.08
CA GLN A 13 -4.94 40.54 10.45
C GLN A 13 -6.13 39.59 10.52
N LYS A 14 -7.26 40.03 11.10
CA LYS A 14 -8.50 39.22 11.12
C LYS A 14 -8.99 38.94 9.70
N LYS A 15 -8.99 39.95 8.82
CA LYS A 15 -9.39 39.78 7.42
C LYS A 15 -8.48 38.79 6.69
N LYS A 16 -7.16 38.91 6.83
CA LYS A 16 -6.19 37.94 6.25
C LYS A 16 -6.45 36.50 6.71
N ARG A 17 -6.62 36.29 8.02
CA ARG A 17 -6.90 34.95 8.59
C ARG A 17 -8.23 34.37 8.11
N ALA A 18 -9.25 35.22 7.90
CA ALA A 18 -10.53 34.79 7.36
C ALA A 18 -10.38 34.32 5.90
N THR A 19 -9.72 35.12 5.06
CA THR A 19 -9.46 34.75 3.65
C THR A 19 -8.60 33.50 3.53
N GLU A 20 -7.64 33.30 4.43
CA GLU A 20 -6.78 32.11 4.44
C GLU A 20 -7.55 30.86 4.90
N ARG A 21 -8.47 30.99 5.87
CA ARG A 21 -9.41 29.91 6.23
C ARG A 21 -10.33 29.55 5.08
N GLU A 22 -10.84 30.54 4.35
CA GLU A 22 -11.76 30.37 3.23
C GLU A 22 -11.06 29.65 2.07
N LYS A 23 -9.86 30.09 1.68
CA LYS A 23 -9.03 29.37 0.70
C LYS A 23 -8.71 27.94 1.11
N ARG A 24 -8.44 27.71 2.41
CA ARG A 24 -8.18 26.35 2.94
C ARG A 24 -9.43 25.48 2.90
N TYR A 25 -10.60 26.07 3.15
CA TYR A 25 -11.89 25.39 3.05
C TYR A 25 -12.19 25.03 1.59
N GLU A 26 -12.08 25.97 0.66
CA GLU A 26 -12.27 25.74 -0.77
C GLU A 26 -11.31 24.67 -1.32
N SER A 27 -10.03 24.73 -0.94
CA SER A 27 -9.04 23.72 -1.32
C SER A 27 -9.37 22.34 -0.74
N ARG A 28 -9.92 22.26 0.48
CA ARG A 28 -10.39 21.00 1.08
C ARG A 28 -11.61 20.47 0.33
N MET A 29 -12.59 21.32 0.06
CA MET A 29 -13.82 20.95 -0.67
C MET A 29 -13.51 20.50 -2.10
N ALA A 30 -12.55 21.14 -2.78
CA ALA A 30 -12.11 20.71 -4.10
C ALA A 30 -11.40 19.33 -4.06
N GLY A 31 -10.59 19.07 -3.03
CA GLY A 31 -9.96 17.76 -2.80
C GLY A 31 -10.98 16.66 -2.48
N GLU A 32 -11.98 16.96 -1.64
CA GLU A 32 -13.07 16.05 -1.29
C GLU A 32 -13.99 15.78 -2.49
N ALA A 33 -14.31 16.80 -3.29
CA ALA A 33 -15.09 16.66 -4.51
C ALA A 33 -14.33 15.85 -5.59
N ALA A 34 -13.01 16.05 -5.73
CA ALA A 34 -12.19 15.24 -6.63
C ALA A 34 -12.11 13.77 -6.17
N ALA A 35 -12.02 13.52 -4.86
CA ALA A 35 -12.06 12.17 -4.30
C ALA A 35 -13.43 11.50 -4.50
N ALA A 36 -14.53 12.24 -4.32
CA ALA A 36 -15.90 11.75 -4.52
C ALA A 36 -16.22 11.53 -6.02
N ALA A 37 -15.77 12.42 -6.90
CA ALA A 37 -15.91 12.25 -8.35
C ALA A 37 -15.07 11.07 -8.85
N ALA A 38 -13.87 10.88 -8.30
CA ALA A 38 -13.08 9.68 -8.57
C ALA A 38 -13.84 8.43 -8.12
N ALA A 39 -14.50 8.43 -6.96
CA ALA A 39 -15.26 7.29 -6.47
C ALA A 39 -16.42 6.83 -7.39
N ALA A 40 -16.92 7.68 -8.28
CA ALA A 40 -18.09 7.44 -9.13
C ALA A 40 -17.77 6.96 -10.56
N ASP A 41 -16.49 6.80 -10.92
CA ASP A 41 -16.07 6.28 -12.23
C ASP A 41 -15.93 4.74 -12.18
N ASP A 42 -16.79 4.05 -12.95
CA ASP A 42 -16.87 2.59 -13.10
C ASP A 42 -15.71 1.99 -13.90
N ASN A 43 -14.83 2.83 -14.49
CA ASN A 43 -13.73 2.37 -15.35
C ASN A 43 -12.34 2.46 -14.70
N ARG A 44 -12.27 2.66 -13.39
CA ARG A 44 -10.98 2.74 -12.67
C ARG A 44 -10.35 1.37 -12.49
N THR A 45 -9.04 1.31 -12.62
CA THR A 45 -8.26 0.11 -12.29
C THR A 45 -8.34 -0.18 -10.78
N PRO A 46 -8.18 -1.44 -10.34
CA PRO A 46 -8.13 -1.76 -8.91
C PRO A 46 -7.07 -0.95 -8.15
N MET A 47 -5.94 -0.66 -8.78
CA MET A 47 -4.89 0.17 -8.18
C MET A 47 -5.33 1.62 -7.99
N GLU A 48 -6.09 2.21 -8.91
CA GLU A 48 -6.64 3.56 -8.74
C GLU A 48 -7.70 3.63 -7.65
N VAL A 49 -8.46 2.55 -7.45
CA VAL A 49 -9.43 2.45 -6.34
C VAL A 49 -8.69 2.42 -4.99
N ILE A 50 -7.62 1.65 -4.89
CA ILE A 50 -6.87 1.43 -3.63
C ILE A 50 -5.94 2.60 -3.30
N LEU A 51 -5.21 3.11 -4.30
CA LEU A 51 -4.10 4.05 -4.12
C LEU A 51 -4.44 5.49 -4.52
N GLY A 52 -5.58 5.68 -5.21
CA GLY A 52 -5.94 6.93 -5.86
C GLY A 52 -5.41 7.03 -7.30
N PRO A 53 -5.83 8.07 -8.04
CA PRO A 53 -5.52 8.20 -9.46
C PRO A 53 -4.07 8.54 -9.75
N LYS A 54 -3.34 9.10 -8.77
CA LYS A 54 -1.97 9.59 -8.95
C LYS A 54 -1.08 9.31 -7.74
N LEU A 55 0.19 9.01 -8.04
CA LEU A 55 1.22 8.72 -7.05
C LEU A 55 2.48 9.53 -7.30
N LEU A 56 3.25 9.75 -6.23
CA LEU A 56 4.60 10.29 -6.35
C LEU A 56 5.56 9.17 -6.74
N THR A 57 6.45 9.47 -7.69
CA THR A 57 7.58 8.61 -8.05
C THR A 57 8.87 9.03 -7.34
N LYS A 58 8.94 10.28 -6.87
CA LYS A 58 10.03 10.83 -6.07
C LYS A 58 9.58 12.10 -5.36
N ALA A 59 10.17 12.40 -4.20
CA ALA A 59 9.93 13.65 -3.49
C ALA A 59 10.22 14.87 -4.39
N GLY A 60 9.29 15.84 -4.40
CA GLY A 60 9.40 17.08 -5.19
C GLY A 60 9.22 16.91 -6.70
N LYS A 61 8.87 15.72 -7.20
CA LYS A 61 8.50 15.51 -8.60
C LYS A 61 6.97 15.53 -8.77
N PRO A 62 6.47 15.87 -9.97
CA PRO A 62 5.04 15.77 -10.26
C PRO A 62 4.52 14.35 -10.07
N GLU A 63 3.27 14.24 -9.64
CA GLU A 63 2.57 12.96 -9.52
C GLU A 63 2.33 12.35 -10.93
N GLN A 64 2.27 11.02 -10.99
CA GLN A 64 2.00 10.26 -12.22
C GLN A 64 0.80 9.35 -12.06
N ASP A 65 0.15 9.03 -13.18
CA ASP A 65 -1.08 8.24 -13.20
C ASP A 65 -0.83 6.81 -12.69
N THR A 66 -1.62 6.39 -11.70
CA THR A 66 -1.50 5.07 -11.06
C THR A 66 -1.65 3.94 -12.07
N ALA A 67 -2.62 4.00 -12.98
CA ALA A 67 -2.81 2.98 -14.01
C ALA A 67 -1.54 2.75 -14.86
N LYS A 68 -0.78 3.81 -15.17
CA LYS A 68 0.47 3.70 -15.95
C LYS A 68 1.58 3.05 -15.13
N LEU A 69 1.71 3.41 -13.86
CA LEU A 69 2.74 2.89 -12.97
C LEU A 69 2.56 1.39 -12.67
N PHE A 70 1.32 0.89 -12.73
CA PHE A 70 0.98 -0.49 -12.39
C PHE A 70 0.74 -1.42 -13.59
N LYS A 71 0.87 -0.94 -14.83
CA LYS A 71 0.58 -1.71 -16.05
C LYS A 71 1.25 -3.09 -16.10
N ASP A 72 2.51 -3.18 -15.68
CA ASP A 72 3.33 -4.40 -15.75
C ASP A 72 3.69 -4.96 -14.37
N LYS A 73 2.94 -4.56 -13.33
CA LYS A 73 3.17 -4.99 -11.95
C LYS A 73 2.27 -6.17 -11.61
N GLU A 74 2.80 -7.09 -10.82
CA GLU A 74 2.06 -8.27 -10.33
C GLU A 74 1.96 -8.26 -8.82
N ILE A 75 2.95 -7.69 -8.11
CA ILE A 75 2.91 -7.53 -6.67
C ILE A 75 2.94 -6.05 -6.30
N LEU A 76 2.04 -5.67 -5.40
CA LEU A 76 2.06 -4.40 -4.70
C LEU A 76 2.41 -4.66 -3.23
N CYS A 77 3.38 -3.91 -2.68
CA CYS A 77 3.55 -3.82 -1.23
C CYS A 77 3.14 -2.43 -0.71
N LEU A 78 2.19 -2.40 0.21
CA LEU A 78 1.83 -1.20 0.98
C LEU A 78 2.75 -1.10 2.19
N TYR A 79 3.57 -0.06 2.24
CA TYR A 79 4.50 0.17 3.33
C TYR A 79 4.01 1.28 4.26
N PHE A 80 3.43 0.91 5.39
CA PHE A 80 2.98 1.84 6.43
C PHE A 80 4.14 2.18 7.35
N SER A 81 4.50 3.46 7.41
CA SER A 81 5.68 3.93 8.14
C SER A 81 5.64 5.44 8.40
N ALA A 82 6.53 5.94 9.26
CA ALA A 82 6.73 7.36 9.50
C ALA A 82 8.17 7.71 9.88
N SER A 83 8.56 8.97 9.66
CA SER A 83 9.90 9.49 9.99
C SER A 83 10.18 9.53 11.49
N TRP A 84 9.15 9.76 12.30
CA TRP A 84 9.23 9.83 13.75
C TRP A 84 9.30 8.45 14.42
N CYS A 85 9.10 7.36 13.67
CA CYS A 85 9.07 5.98 14.16
C CYS A 85 10.48 5.34 14.14
N PRO A 86 11.12 5.03 15.28
CA PRO A 86 12.44 4.42 15.32
C PRO A 86 12.57 3.06 14.60
N PRO A 87 11.71 2.05 14.84
CA PRO A 87 11.82 0.76 14.13
C PRO A 87 11.58 0.92 12.63
N CYS A 88 10.80 1.91 12.20
CA CYS A 88 10.58 2.23 10.80
C CYS A 88 11.87 2.72 10.12
N LYS A 89 12.60 3.63 10.77
CA LYS A 89 13.89 4.13 10.29
C LYS A 89 14.93 3.01 10.15
N ALA A 90 14.87 1.98 10.99
CA ALA A 90 15.74 0.81 10.90
C ALA A 90 15.35 -0.11 9.72
N PHE A 91 14.05 -0.28 9.45
CA PHE A 91 13.56 -1.18 8.40
C PHE A 91 13.60 -0.57 7.00
N SER A 92 13.33 0.73 6.84
CA SER A 92 13.34 1.41 5.53
C SER A 92 14.57 1.17 4.65
N PRO A 93 15.83 1.23 5.16
CA PRO A 93 17.00 0.92 4.32
C PRO A 93 17.02 -0.53 3.84
N ILE A 94 16.61 -1.48 4.68
CA ILE A 94 16.51 -2.91 4.31
C ILE A 94 15.50 -3.09 3.17
N LEU A 95 14.33 -2.43 3.30
CA LEU A 95 13.30 -2.47 2.26
C LEU A 95 13.75 -1.82 0.95
N GLY A 96 14.49 -0.71 1.03
CA GLY A 96 15.09 -0.04 -0.13
C GLY A 96 16.09 -0.94 -0.87
N ASP A 97 16.97 -1.62 -0.14
CA ASP A 97 17.94 -2.55 -0.72
C ASP A 97 17.26 -3.75 -1.38
N PHE A 98 16.27 -4.35 -0.70
CA PHE A 98 15.43 -5.41 -1.26
C PHE A 98 14.76 -4.97 -2.57
N TYR A 99 14.09 -3.81 -2.55
CA TYR A 99 13.42 -3.25 -3.72
C TYR A 99 14.37 -3.07 -4.90
N ASN A 100 15.52 -2.44 -4.67
CA ASN A 100 16.51 -2.19 -5.71
C ASN A 100 17.03 -3.50 -6.35
N ALA A 101 17.16 -4.56 -5.56
CA ALA A 101 17.64 -5.86 -6.05
C ALA A 101 16.62 -6.59 -6.93
N ILE A 102 15.31 -6.46 -6.62
CA ILE A 102 14.28 -7.36 -7.17
C ILE A 102 13.14 -6.68 -7.96
N ALA A 103 12.88 -5.38 -7.79
CA ALA A 103 11.66 -4.74 -8.27
C ALA A 103 11.34 -5.00 -9.75
N LYS A 104 12.35 -4.85 -10.63
CA LYS A 104 12.20 -5.03 -12.08
C LYS A 104 11.87 -6.47 -12.47
N GLN A 105 12.54 -7.45 -11.86
CA GLN A 105 12.38 -8.86 -12.22
C GLN A 105 11.18 -9.51 -11.51
N GLY A 106 10.93 -9.12 -10.26
CA GLY A 106 9.78 -9.57 -9.49
C GLY A 106 8.45 -8.97 -9.96
N LYS A 107 8.49 -7.96 -10.85
CA LYS A 107 7.32 -7.12 -11.21
C LYS A 107 6.65 -6.56 -9.95
N LEU A 108 7.49 -6.17 -8.98
CA LEU A 108 7.09 -5.62 -7.69
C LEU A 108 7.03 -4.10 -7.78
N GLU A 109 6.06 -3.51 -7.09
CA GLU A 109 6.11 -2.11 -6.71
C GLU A 109 5.83 -1.93 -5.22
N ILE A 110 6.45 -0.93 -4.61
CA ILE A 110 6.19 -0.55 -3.22
C ILE A 110 5.56 0.84 -3.20
N VAL A 111 4.52 1.00 -2.40
CA VAL A 111 3.88 2.30 -2.18
C VAL A 111 3.99 2.66 -0.71
N PHE A 112 4.68 3.76 -0.44
CA PHE A 112 4.78 4.34 0.88
C PHE A 112 3.45 4.97 1.31
N VAL A 113 2.93 4.49 2.44
CA VAL A 113 1.73 5.01 3.11
C VAL A 113 2.17 5.71 4.40
N SER A 114 2.42 7.01 4.28
CA SER A 114 3.00 7.80 5.37
C SER A 114 2.00 8.14 6.48
N SER A 115 2.43 7.92 7.73
CA SER A 115 1.82 8.46 8.96
C SER A 115 2.55 9.70 9.50
N ASP A 116 3.38 10.36 8.68
CA ASP A 116 3.98 11.66 9.02
C ASP A 116 2.90 12.73 9.14
N ARG A 117 3.08 13.64 10.08
CA ARG A 117 2.05 14.60 10.47
C ARG A 117 2.14 15.89 9.66
N THR A 118 3.31 16.15 9.10
CA THR A 118 3.61 17.36 8.34
C THR A 118 4.25 17.03 6.99
N ILE A 119 4.04 17.90 6.01
CA ILE A 119 4.64 17.76 4.68
C ILE A 119 6.18 17.69 4.75
N PRO A 120 6.88 18.53 5.55
CA PRO A 120 8.34 18.45 5.65
C PRO A 120 8.86 17.13 6.24
N GLU A 121 8.18 16.55 7.23
CA GLU A 121 8.51 15.22 7.77
C GLU A 121 8.37 14.15 6.68
N PHE A 122 7.23 14.16 5.97
CA PHE A 122 6.95 13.26 4.85
C PHE A 122 8.03 13.37 3.76
N GLU A 123 8.27 14.56 3.23
CA GLU A 123 9.22 14.78 2.13
C GLU A 123 10.66 14.45 2.55
N GLY A 124 11.05 14.85 3.76
CA GLY A 124 12.38 14.60 4.31
C GLY A 124 12.69 13.12 4.50
N TYR A 125 11.66 12.30 4.72
CA TYR A 125 11.79 10.86 4.84
C TYR A 125 11.64 10.15 3.50
N TYR A 126 10.62 10.50 2.71
CA TYR A 126 10.34 9.90 1.42
C TYR A 126 11.46 10.12 0.40
N LYS A 127 12.20 11.24 0.46
CA LYS A 127 13.35 11.48 -0.44
C LYS A 127 14.44 10.40 -0.40
N LYS A 128 14.45 9.55 0.64
CA LYS A 128 15.41 8.45 0.84
C LYS A 128 14.92 7.12 0.24
N MET A 129 13.68 7.06 -0.22
CA MET A 129 13.04 5.84 -0.69
C MET A 129 13.11 5.74 -2.23
N PRO A 130 13.42 4.55 -2.78
CA PRO A 130 13.53 4.35 -4.23
C PRO A 130 12.19 4.04 -4.92
N TYR A 131 11.09 3.99 -4.17
CA TYR A 131 9.78 3.52 -4.62
C TYR A 131 8.69 4.61 -4.52
N LEU A 132 7.43 4.27 -4.81
CA LEU A 132 6.33 5.22 -4.92
C LEU A 132 5.82 5.68 -3.55
N ALA A 133 5.02 6.75 -3.53
CA ALA A 133 4.26 7.17 -2.36
C ALA A 133 2.88 7.69 -2.72
N ILE A 134 1.91 7.44 -1.83
CA ILE A 134 0.67 8.22 -1.83
C ILE A 134 1.05 9.65 -1.41
N PRO A 135 0.63 10.69 -2.17
CA PRO A 135 0.91 12.08 -1.82
C PRO A 135 0.48 12.39 -0.38
N SER A 136 1.12 13.35 0.27
CA SER A 136 0.71 13.81 1.61
C SER A 136 -0.10 15.12 1.51
N THR A 137 -1.23 15.07 0.80
CA THR A 137 -2.14 16.20 0.59
C THR A 137 -3.48 15.98 1.31
N PRO A 138 -4.31 17.03 1.47
CA PRO A 138 -5.63 16.88 2.08
C PRO A 138 -6.56 15.89 1.36
N GLY A 139 -6.43 15.73 0.03
CA GLY A 139 -7.28 14.83 -0.75
C GLY A 139 -6.83 13.36 -0.74
N SER A 140 -5.55 13.10 -0.46
CA SER A 140 -5.01 11.74 -0.34
C SER A 140 -5.00 11.22 1.11
N ALA A 141 -5.30 12.07 2.09
CA ALA A 141 -5.40 11.70 3.49
C ALA A 141 -6.49 10.64 3.73
N GLN A 142 -7.63 10.77 3.05
CA GLN A 142 -8.75 9.82 3.13
C GLN A 142 -8.32 8.44 2.62
N ILE A 143 -7.54 8.38 1.53
CA ILE A 143 -7.02 7.12 0.97
C ILE A 143 -6.14 6.42 2.01
N LYS A 144 -5.15 7.13 2.57
CA LYS A 144 -4.23 6.56 3.57
C LYS A 144 -4.97 6.09 4.82
N ASN A 145 -5.95 6.86 5.29
CA ASN A 145 -6.75 6.52 6.46
C ASN A 145 -7.67 5.32 6.20
N SER A 146 -8.32 5.27 5.03
CA SER A 146 -9.16 4.15 4.61
C SER A 146 -8.35 2.86 4.56
N LEU A 147 -7.17 2.89 3.92
CA LEU A 147 -6.27 1.74 3.87
C LEU A 147 -5.87 1.26 5.26
N ALA A 148 -5.46 2.17 6.15
CA ALA A 148 -5.07 1.82 7.50
C ALA A 148 -6.22 1.22 8.31
N GLN A 149 -7.45 1.71 8.10
CA GLN A 149 -8.66 1.20 8.77
C GLN A 149 -9.10 -0.16 8.22
N GLN A 150 -9.19 -0.31 6.90
CA GLN A 150 -9.60 -1.55 6.24
C GLN A 150 -8.67 -2.71 6.57
N LEU A 151 -7.36 -2.45 6.57
CA LEU A 151 -6.34 -3.43 6.94
C LEU A 151 -6.10 -3.51 8.45
N ASN A 152 -6.84 -2.76 9.27
CA ASN A 152 -6.68 -2.69 10.72
C ASN A 152 -5.22 -2.54 11.17
N ILE A 153 -4.51 -1.57 10.62
CA ILE A 153 -3.10 -1.30 10.93
C ILE A 153 -2.96 -0.74 12.35
N GLN A 154 -2.53 -1.58 13.29
CA GLN A 154 -2.36 -1.22 14.71
C GLN A 154 -0.96 -0.69 15.05
N GLY A 155 0.02 -0.87 14.16
CA GLY A 155 1.40 -0.49 14.40
C GLY A 155 2.24 -0.39 13.13
N ILE A 156 3.37 0.32 13.24
CA ILE A 156 4.33 0.52 12.16
C ILE A 156 5.75 0.17 12.64
N PRO A 157 6.66 -0.32 11.76
CA PRO A 157 6.47 -0.51 10.33
C PRO A 157 5.61 -1.73 9.99
N MET A 158 4.69 -1.58 9.04
CA MET A 158 3.93 -2.69 8.46
C MET A 158 4.13 -2.75 6.94
N LEU A 159 4.33 -3.95 6.41
CA LEU A 159 4.44 -4.21 4.98
C LEU A 159 3.39 -5.25 4.59
N ILE A 160 2.38 -4.82 3.83
CA ILE A 160 1.28 -5.66 3.36
C ILE A 160 1.47 -5.94 1.88
N VAL A 161 1.27 -7.19 1.46
CA VAL A 161 1.38 -7.63 0.07
C VAL A 161 -0.02 -7.81 -0.49
N LEU A 162 -0.25 -7.19 -1.65
CA LEU A 162 -1.47 -7.31 -2.44
C LEU A 162 -1.12 -7.83 -3.85
N ASP A 163 -2.08 -8.47 -4.49
CA ASP A 163 -2.05 -8.71 -5.94
C ASP A 163 -2.25 -7.37 -6.67
N ALA A 164 -1.33 -7.01 -7.56
CA ALA A 164 -1.37 -5.71 -8.23
C ALA A 164 -2.42 -5.64 -9.36
N LYS A 165 -2.97 -6.77 -9.81
CA LYS A 165 -4.01 -6.84 -10.85
C LYS A 165 -5.40 -6.74 -10.23
N THR A 166 -5.65 -7.40 -9.11
CA THR A 166 -6.97 -7.45 -8.49
C THR A 166 -7.10 -6.53 -7.28
N GLY A 167 -5.99 -6.21 -6.60
CA GLY A 167 -6.01 -5.48 -5.33
C GLY A 167 -6.27 -6.37 -4.11
N ASP A 168 -6.34 -7.68 -4.31
CA ASP A 168 -6.61 -8.65 -3.25
C ASP A 168 -5.42 -8.79 -2.31
N PHE A 169 -5.72 -9.07 -1.04
CA PHE A 169 -4.74 -9.29 0.00
C PHE A 169 -4.07 -10.65 -0.12
N ILE A 170 -2.74 -10.66 -0.02
CA ILE A 170 -1.92 -11.87 -0.05
C ILE A 170 -1.34 -12.18 1.34
N THR A 171 -0.60 -11.25 1.93
CA THR A 171 0.01 -11.48 3.25
C THR A 171 0.37 -10.20 4.00
N ALA A 172 0.41 -10.31 5.33
CA ALA A 172 0.89 -9.28 6.25
C ALA A 172 2.25 -9.62 6.90
N THR A 173 2.92 -10.71 6.53
CA THR A 173 4.22 -11.13 7.13
C THR A 173 5.44 -10.59 6.40
N ALA A 174 5.23 -9.73 5.39
CA ALA A 174 6.29 -9.39 4.44
C ALA A 174 7.42 -8.57 5.07
N ARG A 175 7.17 -7.85 6.17
CA ARG A 175 8.22 -7.14 6.89
C ARG A 175 9.27 -8.12 7.45
N GLU A 176 8.81 -9.21 8.06
CA GLU A 176 9.67 -10.27 8.58
C GLU A 176 10.37 -11.02 7.44
N ASP A 177 9.65 -11.36 6.38
CA ASP A 177 10.19 -12.06 5.22
C ASP A 177 11.30 -11.26 4.53
N VAL A 178 11.06 -9.96 4.26
CA VAL A 178 12.06 -9.05 3.68
C VAL A 178 13.27 -8.87 4.59
N THR A 179 13.07 -8.82 5.92
CA THR A 179 14.19 -8.70 6.86
C THR A 179 15.13 -9.91 6.80
N LYS A 180 14.58 -11.12 6.61
CA LYS A 180 15.37 -12.36 6.49
C LYS A 180 16.12 -12.45 5.16
N VAL A 181 15.50 -11.96 4.09
CA VAL A 181 16.09 -11.99 2.73
C VAL A 181 17.14 -10.89 2.54
N GLY A 182 16.85 -9.68 3.01
CA GLY A 182 17.69 -8.50 2.77
C GLY A 182 17.85 -8.21 1.28
N ARG A 183 19.10 -8.04 0.84
CA ARG A 183 19.46 -7.73 -0.57
C ARG A 183 19.77 -8.96 -1.43
N ASP A 184 19.57 -10.16 -0.90
CA ASP A 184 19.83 -11.41 -1.62
C ASP A 184 18.80 -11.56 -2.75
N LYS A 185 19.27 -11.40 -3.99
CA LYS A 185 18.41 -11.35 -5.16
C LYS A 185 17.71 -12.68 -5.45
N GLU A 186 18.40 -13.81 -5.28
CA GLU A 186 17.84 -15.13 -5.56
C GLU A 186 16.75 -15.46 -4.54
N LYS A 187 17.05 -15.28 -3.25
CA LYS A 187 16.06 -15.46 -2.18
C LYS A 187 14.90 -14.48 -2.29
N GLY A 188 15.16 -13.26 -2.73
CA GLY A 188 14.12 -12.26 -2.96
C GLY A 188 13.19 -12.63 -4.10
N LEU A 189 13.71 -13.16 -5.21
CA LEU A 189 12.87 -13.65 -6.30
C LEU A 189 12.06 -14.89 -5.90
N ALA A 190 12.66 -15.80 -5.13
CA ALA A 190 11.95 -16.95 -4.57
C ALA A 190 10.83 -16.51 -3.61
N LEU A 191 11.06 -15.48 -2.80
CA LEU A 191 10.03 -14.89 -1.93
C LEU A 191 8.88 -14.28 -2.74
N ILE A 192 9.18 -13.56 -3.83
CA ILE A 192 8.14 -13.03 -4.73
C ILE A 192 7.34 -14.16 -5.38
N ALA A 193 8.00 -15.22 -5.85
CA ALA A 193 7.33 -16.38 -6.42
C ALA A 193 6.38 -17.02 -5.40
N LYS A 194 6.85 -17.21 -4.16
CA LYS A 194 6.03 -17.70 -3.05
C LYS A 194 4.79 -16.83 -2.84
N TRP A 195 4.91 -15.50 -2.80
CA TRP A 195 3.75 -14.62 -2.62
C TRP A 195 2.75 -14.73 -3.78
N LYS A 196 3.21 -14.95 -5.02
CA LYS A 196 2.33 -15.14 -6.19
C LYS A 196 1.54 -16.46 -6.16
N GLU A 197 2.04 -17.47 -5.44
CA GLU A 197 1.37 -18.76 -5.28
C GLU A 197 0.44 -18.81 -4.06
N MET A 198 0.54 -17.83 -3.16
CA MET A 198 -0.36 -17.72 -2.01
C MET A 198 -1.77 -17.31 -2.47
N GLU A 199 -2.78 -17.85 -1.79
CA GLU A 199 -4.17 -17.48 -2.04
C GLU A 199 -4.39 -15.99 -1.73
N ALA A 200 -4.92 -15.26 -2.73
CA ALA A 200 -5.30 -13.87 -2.59
C ALA A 200 -6.79 -13.79 -2.23
N VAL A 201 -7.13 -13.02 -1.21
CA VAL A 201 -8.51 -12.83 -0.73
C VAL A 201 -8.92 -11.36 -0.85
N PRO A 202 -10.21 -11.05 -1.04
CA PRO A 202 -10.67 -9.67 -1.13
C PRO A 202 -10.14 -8.82 0.03
N LEU A 203 -9.68 -7.60 -0.28
CA LEU A 203 -9.06 -6.70 0.71
C LEU A 203 -9.97 -6.43 1.93
N ALA A 204 -11.29 -6.43 1.74
CA ALA A 204 -12.28 -6.26 2.80
C ALA A 204 -12.34 -7.43 3.80
N GLU A 205 -11.90 -8.61 3.38
CA GLU A 205 -11.86 -9.83 4.20
C GLU A 205 -10.54 -9.99 4.96
N ALA A 206 -9.52 -9.18 4.61
CA ALA A 206 -8.22 -9.13 5.26
C ALA A 206 -8.28 -8.45 6.64
N ASN A 207 -9.04 -9.02 7.58
CA ASN A 207 -9.14 -8.50 8.93
C ASN A 207 -7.91 -8.89 9.77
N LEU A 208 -6.92 -7.98 9.86
CA LEU A 208 -5.71 -8.18 10.67
C LEU A 208 -5.94 -7.98 12.19
N GLY A 209 -7.20 -7.78 12.63
CA GLY A 209 -7.57 -7.32 13.97
C GLY A 209 -8.02 -8.33 15.02
N GLY A 210 -7.72 -9.62 14.87
CA GLY A 210 -7.91 -10.62 15.92
C GLY A 210 -6.61 -10.90 16.67
N GLY A 211 -6.53 -10.54 17.95
CA GLY A 211 -5.32 -10.70 18.77
C GLY A 211 -4.80 -12.14 18.84
N GLY A 212 -3.61 -12.37 18.28
CA GLY A 212 -2.86 -13.62 18.30
C GLY A 212 -1.79 -13.62 17.21
N PRO A 213 -0.64 -14.30 17.39
CA PRO A 213 0.47 -14.18 16.46
C PRO A 213 0.03 -14.78 15.11
N SER A 214 0.14 -13.96 14.06
CA SER A 214 -0.17 -14.28 12.66
C SER A 214 -1.60 -14.74 12.37
N GLY A 215 -2.45 -13.82 11.92
CA GLY A 215 -3.40 -13.94 10.78
C GLY A 215 -4.20 -15.23 10.50
N LEU A 216 -4.24 -16.19 11.41
CA LEU A 216 -4.81 -17.52 11.20
C LEU A 216 -6.33 -17.55 11.42
N SER A 217 -6.91 -16.57 12.11
CA SER A 217 -8.34 -16.58 12.42
C SER A 217 -9.23 -16.34 11.19
N ALA A 218 -8.78 -15.53 10.23
CA ALA A 218 -9.48 -15.32 8.96
C ALA A 218 -9.40 -16.57 8.06
N ILE A 219 -8.21 -17.17 7.99
CA ILE A 219 -7.96 -18.41 7.21
C ILE A 219 -8.78 -19.56 7.80
N LEU A 220 -8.73 -19.79 9.11
CA LEU A 220 -9.39 -20.93 9.76
C LEU A 220 -10.93 -20.88 9.61
N ASN A 221 -11.54 -19.70 9.67
CA ASN A 221 -13.00 -19.57 9.50
C ASN A 221 -13.47 -19.78 8.05
N PHE A 222 -12.64 -19.47 7.06
CA PHE A 222 -12.94 -19.76 5.65
C PHE A 222 -12.82 -21.27 5.36
N PHE A 223 -11.77 -21.91 5.89
CA PHE A 223 -11.57 -23.37 5.79
C PHE A 223 -12.69 -24.19 6.45
N LEU A 224 -13.33 -23.66 7.51
CA LEU A 224 -14.48 -24.29 8.17
C LEU A 224 -15.82 -24.07 7.44
N LYS A 225 -15.96 -22.97 6.68
CA LYS A 225 -17.21 -22.62 5.99
C LYS A 225 -17.29 -23.14 4.55
N ASN A 226 -16.18 -23.49 3.92
CA ASN A 226 -16.11 -23.99 2.54
C ASN A 226 -15.44 -25.39 2.44
N PRO A 227 -16.04 -26.46 2.99
CA PRO A 227 -15.45 -27.81 3.01
C PRO A 227 -15.26 -28.46 1.64
N MET A 228 -15.86 -27.91 0.58
CA MET A 228 -15.82 -28.46 -0.79
C MET A 228 -14.52 -28.13 -1.55
N SER A 229 -13.68 -27.20 -1.08
CA SER A 229 -12.45 -26.79 -1.79
C SER A 229 -11.26 -27.74 -1.53
N ILE A 230 -11.26 -28.48 -0.41
CA ILE A 230 -10.20 -29.45 -0.07
C ILE A 230 -10.29 -30.72 -0.94
N PHE A 231 -11.50 -31.21 -1.21
CA PHE A 231 -11.68 -32.45 -1.97
C PHE A 231 -11.39 -32.29 -3.47
N GLY A 232 -11.52 -31.08 -4.03
CA GLY A 232 -11.16 -30.79 -5.42
C GLY A 232 -9.64 -30.84 -5.66
N LEU A 233 -8.84 -30.31 -4.72
CA LEU A 233 -7.37 -30.32 -4.83
C LEU A 233 -6.78 -31.73 -4.65
N LEU A 234 -7.38 -32.55 -3.78
CA LEU A 234 -6.98 -33.96 -3.58
C LEU A 234 -7.32 -34.86 -4.79
N TYR A 235 -8.37 -34.54 -5.54
CA TYR A 235 -8.75 -35.34 -6.72
C TYR A 235 -7.86 -35.07 -7.94
N LEU A 236 -7.33 -33.84 -8.08
CA LEU A 236 -6.41 -33.49 -9.17
C LEU A 236 -4.98 -34.03 -8.99
N PHE A 237 -4.51 -34.23 -7.76
CA PHE A 237 -3.20 -34.84 -7.51
C PHE A 237 -3.18 -36.37 -7.68
N LYS A 238 -4.33 -37.05 -7.59
CA LYS A 238 -4.41 -38.52 -7.72
C LYS A 238 -4.57 -39.01 -9.16
N THR A 239 -5.03 -38.17 -10.10
CA THR A 239 -5.22 -38.53 -11.51
C THR A 239 -4.07 -38.10 -12.43
N GLY A 240 -3.14 -37.26 -11.97
CA GLY A 240 -2.01 -36.76 -12.77
C GLY A 240 -0.72 -37.60 -12.76
N SER A 241 -0.68 -38.76 -12.08
CA SER A 241 0.55 -39.58 -11.93
C SER A 241 0.49 -40.97 -12.60
N ARG A 242 -0.42 -41.17 -13.56
CA ARG A 242 -0.50 -42.41 -14.35
C ARG A 242 -0.47 -42.09 -15.84
N ASP A 243 0.74 -41.87 -16.34
CA ASP A 243 1.17 -42.28 -17.68
C ASP A 243 2.57 -41.70 -17.92
N TYR A 244 3.60 -42.55 -17.81
CA TYR A 244 4.85 -42.48 -18.59
C TYR A 244 5.82 -43.59 -18.13
N ARG A 245 5.45 -44.85 -18.31
CA ARG A 245 6.40 -45.97 -18.43
C ARG A 245 5.73 -47.10 -19.20
N GLU A 246 5.93 -47.10 -20.51
CA GLU A 246 6.16 -48.31 -21.32
C GLU A 246 6.22 -47.92 -22.81
N THR A 247 7.42 -47.61 -23.28
CA THR A 247 7.85 -47.75 -24.67
C THR A 247 9.36 -47.53 -24.69
N ILE A 248 10.09 -48.31 -25.50
CA ILE A 248 11.56 -48.53 -25.55
C ILE A 248 11.89 -49.87 -24.85
N LEU A 249 12.20 -51.00 -25.50
CA LEU A 249 12.77 -51.33 -26.84
C LEU A 249 12.50 -52.84 -27.15
N PRO A 250 12.79 -53.34 -28.38
CA PRO A 250 12.16 -54.52 -29.00
C PRO A 250 12.59 -55.90 -28.48
#